data_AF-A0A928LFV0-F1
#
_entry.id   AF-A0A928LFV0-F1
#
_cell.length_a   1.000
_cell.length_b   1.000
_cell.length_c   1.000
_cell.angle_alpha   90.00
_cell.angle_beta   90.00
_cell.angle_gamma   90.00
#
_symmetry.space_group_name_H-M   'P 1'
#
loop_
_entity.id
_entity.type
_entity.pdbx_description
1 polymer ?
#
loop_
_entity_poly.entity_id
_entity_poly.type
_entity_poly.pdbx_seq_one_letter_code
_entity_poly.pdbx_strand_id
1 'polypeptide(L)'
;MKENFKRVKLLDTIRGVCIILMIIYHSCFCIINFGFFEEVDWLYKAFEFFNTDYYTVIWLITLCCFFMIAGITSKFSRNNFKRSLIIICTALIISIVTIMLSEDLAIYFGVLHCMGFCMLIYAIIEKFFFKLSEKINFVLMFSLFFICYFLIEVYFIRIIKIIPITPVKLFDVEIPLYILGFYSTTFYSADYYPIIPWIFMFFAGVAFGQILREGNAPKFMYEAQIKPLSFIGRHPLIIYASHLPVIILILFILNMIL
;
A
#
# COMPACT_ATOMS: atom_id res chain seq x y z
N MET A 1 -33.58 0.25 -0.05
CA MET A 1 -33.44 1.52 -0.79
C MET A 1 -31.95 1.71 -1.10
N LYS A 2 -31.57 1.81 -2.38
CA LYS A 2 -30.16 1.97 -2.79
C LYS A 2 -29.75 3.42 -2.52
N GLU A 3 -28.96 3.69 -1.48
CA GLU A 3 -28.34 5.01 -1.34
C GLU A 3 -27.33 5.21 -2.48
N ASN A 4 -27.68 6.04 -3.46
CA ASN A 4 -26.76 6.50 -4.50
C ASN A 4 -25.89 7.62 -3.91
N PHE A 5 -24.78 7.25 -3.28
CA PHE A 5 -23.84 8.25 -2.76
C PHE A 5 -23.21 9.04 -3.92
N LYS A 6 -23.14 10.37 -3.74
CA LYS A 6 -22.41 11.23 -4.66
C LYS A 6 -20.93 10.86 -4.59
N ARG A 7 -20.33 10.55 -5.74
CA ARG A 7 -18.93 10.15 -5.84
C ARG A 7 -17.99 11.31 -5.46
N VAL A 8 -17.09 11.08 -4.51
CA VAL A 8 -16.05 12.04 -4.12
C VAL A 8 -14.89 11.97 -5.13
N LYS A 9 -14.87 12.89 -6.10
CA LYS A 9 -13.93 12.86 -7.24
C LYS A 9 -12.48 13.09 -6.85
N LEU A 10 -12.26 13.90 -5.81
CA LEU A 10 -10.92 14.21 -5.33
C LEU A 10 -10.16 12.96 -4.88
N LEU A 11 -10.84 11.99 -4.26
CA LEU A 11 -10.22 10.73 -3.82
C LEU A 11 -9.63 9.93 -4.98
N ASP A 12 -10.29 9.96 -6.15
CA ASP A 12 -9.75 9.32 -7.35
C ASP A 12 -8.53 10.08 -7.88
N THR A 13 -8.52 11.41 -7.83
CA THR A 13 -7.35 12.21 -8.23
C THR A 13 -6.16 11.93 -7.32
N ILE A 14 -6.35 11.97 -6.00
CA ILE A 14 -5.25 11.71 -5.04
C ILE A 14 -4.74 10.27 -5.20
N ARG A 15 -5.63 9.28 -5.34
CA ARG A 15 -5.21 7.90 -5.62
C ARG A 15 -4.41 7.80 -6.92
N GLY A 16 -4.82 8.54 -7.96
CA GLY A 16 -4.09 8.63 -9.22
C GLY A 16 -2.68 9.17 -9.05
N VAL A 17 -2.50 10.22 -8.24
CA VAL A 17 -1.16 10.75 -7.87
C VAL A 17 -0.33 9.68 -7.19
N CYS A 18 -0.88 8.98 -6.20
CA CYS A 18 -0.15 7.91 -5.49
C CYS A 18 0.33 6.81 -6.44
N ILE A 19 -0.50 6.41 -7.39
CA ILE A 19 -0.14 5.38 -8.38
C ILE A 19 0.94 5.88 -9.34
N ILE A 20 0.87 7.13 -9.80
CA ILE A 20 1.92 7.69 -10.65
C ILE A 20 3.26 7.74 -9.90
N LEU A 21 3.27 8.21 -8.65
CA LEU A 21 4.48 8.23 -7.83
C LEU A 21 5.07 6.83 -7.65
N MET A 22 4.22 5.83 -7.42
CA MET A 22 4.62 4.43 -7.36
C MET A 22 5.19 3.94 -8.70
N ILE A 23 4.60 4.31 -9.85
CA ILE A 23 5.08 3.91 -11.19
C ILE A 23 6.46 4.53 -11.45
N ILE A 24 6.63 5.82 -11.12
CA ILE A 24 7.90 6.52 -11.27
C ILE A 24 8.98 5.80 -10.46
N TYR A 25 8.70 5.51 -9.18
CA TYR A 25 9.63 4.77 -8.32
C TYR A 25 10.01 3.40 -8.91
N HIS A 26 9.04 2.57 -9.29
CA HIS A 26 9.33 1.25 -9.85
C HIS A 26 10.04 1.32 -11.20
N SER A 27 9.79 2.36 -12.00
CA SER A 27 10.54 2.59 -13.24
C SER A 27 12.00 2.85 -12.93
N CYS A 28 12.31 3.69 -11.95
CA CYS A 28 13.67 3.97 -11.52
C CYS A 28 14.34 2.73 -10.90
N PHE A 29 13.62 2.01 -10.05
CA PHE A 29 14.06 0.73 -9.50
C PHE A 29 14.41 -0.26 -10.60
N CYS A 30 13.56 -0.40 -11.62
CA CYS A 30 13.82 -1.30 -12.73
C CYS A 30 15.04 -0.88 -13.55
N ILE A 31 15.21 0.40 -13.82
CA ILE A 31 16.36 0.90 -14.58
C ILE A 31 17.67 0.50 -13.89
N ILE A 32 17.77 0.72 -12.58
CA ILE A 32 18.96 0.38 -11.81
C ILE A 32 19.16 -1.13 -11.68
N ASN A 33 18.13 -1.86 -11.23
CA ASN A 33 18.28 -3.27 -10.84
C ASN A 33 18.35 -4.23 -12.03
N PHE A 34 17.82 -3.84 -13.19
CA PHE A 34 17.93 -4.64 -14.43
C PHE A 34 19.01 -4.13 -15.39
N GLY A 35 19.78 -3.10 -15.02
CA GLY A 35 20.88 -2.57 -15.85
C GLY A 35 20.41 -1.93 -17.15
N PHE A 36 19.25 -1.25 -17.15
CA PHE A 36 18.82 -0.50 -18.33
C PHE A 36 19.55 0.85 -18.39
N PHE A 37 19.98 1.26 -19.59
CA PHE A 37 20.63 2.54 -19.86
C PHE A 37 21.90 2.81 -19.04
N GLU A 38 22.71 1.78 -18.77
CA GLU A 38 23.94 1.90 -17.96
C GLU A 38 24.90 2.98 -18.47
N GLU A 39 24.89 3.29 -19.77
CA GLU A 39 25.73 4.32 -20.39
C GLU A 39 25.24 5.76 -20.11
N VAL A 40 24.07 5.95 -19.50
CA VAL A 40 23.43 7.25 -19.28
C VAL A 40 23.65 7.74 -17.85
N ASP A 41 24.84 8.26 -17.57
CA ASP A 41 25.29 8.71 -16.24
C ASP A 41 24.30 9.62 -15.49
N TRP A 42 23.70 10.59 -16.18
CA TRP A 42 22.82 11.56 -15.52
C TRP A 42 21.52 10.90 -15.03
N LEU A 43 21.07 9.84 -15.69
CA LEU A 43 19.86 9.10 -15.33
C LEU A 43 20.10 8.34 -14.01
N TYR A 44 21.24 7.68 -13.88
CA TYR A 44 21.65 7.01 -12.64
C TYR A 44 21.83 8.00 -11.47
N LYS A 45 22.43 9.16 -11.72
CA LYS A 45 22.53 10.24 -10.72
C LYS A 45 21.16 10.77 -10.30
N ALA A 46 20.22 10.91 -11.24
CA ALA A 46 18.86 11.33 -10.90
C ALA A 46 18.17 10.33 -9.96
N PHE A 47 18.55 9.05 -9.99
CA PHE A 47 17.99 8.05 -9.09
C PHE A 47 18.52 8.10 -7.66
N GLU A 48 19.66 8.74 -7.40
CA GLU A 48 20.13 8.98 -6.04
C GLU A 48 19.08 9.72 -5.20
N PHE A 49 18.22 10.53 -5.84
CA PHE A 49 17.08 11.16 -5.19
C PHE A 49 16.17 10.16 -4.45
N PHE A 50 15.93 8.98 -5.03
CA PHE A 50 15.06 7.96 -4.44
C PHE A 50 15.68 7.26 -3.22
N ASN A 51 16.98 7.45 -2.99
CA ASN A 51 17.69 6.95 -1.81
C ASN A 51 17.84 8.02 -0.71
N THR A 52 17.24 9.21 -0.88
CA THR A 52 17.32 10.29 0.11
C THR A 52 16.24 10.18 1.18
N ASP A 53 16.52 10.70 2.37
CA ASP A 53 15.54 10.83 3.45
C ASP A 53 14.30 11.63 3.04
N TYR A 54 14.47 12.61 2.14
CA TYR A 54 13.36 13.39 1.58
C TYR A 54 12.39 12.50 0.81
N TYR A 55 12.91 11.57 0.01
CA TYR A 55 12.06 10.63 -0.73
C TYR A 55 11.38 9.64 0.21
N THR A 56 12.06 9.16 1.26
CA THR A 56 11.44 8.30 2.30
C THR A 56 10.17 8.94 2.88
N VAL A 57 10.19 10.26 3.12
CA VAL A 57 9.00 11.01 3.57
C VAL A 57 7.90 11.03 2.50
N ILE A 58 8.26 11.29 1.23
CA ILE A 58 7.29 11.29 0.11
C ILE A 58 6.65 9.90 -0.05
N TRP A 59 7.44 8.85 0.03
CA TRP A 59 7.01 7.46 -0.03
C TRP A 59 6.05 7.14 1.12
N LEU A 60 6.39 7.50 2.35
CA LEU A 60 5.55 7.29 3.53
C LEU A 60 4.20 8.01 3.40
N ILE A 61 4.21 9.29 2.99
CA ILE A 61 2.99 10.06 2.74
C ILE A 61 2.15 9.39 1.65
N THR A 62 2.79 8.95 0.56
CA THR A 62 2.11 8.30 -0.57
C THR A 62 1.39 7.03 -0.12
N LEU A 63 2.05 6.17 0.66
CA LEU A 63 1.44 4.96 1.20
C LEU A 63 0.36 5.25 2.23
N CYS A 64 0.57 6.20 3.14
CA CYS A 64 -0.44 6.64 4.09
C CYS A 64 -1.71 7.10 3.36
N CYS A 65 -1.57 7.92 2.33
CA CYS A 65 -2.67 8.32 1.46
C CYS A 65 -3.35 7.11 0.80
N PHE A 66 -2.57 6.16 0.28
CA PHE A 66 -3.09 4.98 -0.39
C PHE A 66 -3.94 4.10 0.53
N PHE A 67 -3.43 3.77 1.73
CA PHE A 67 -4.16 2.99 2.75
C PHE A 67 -5.37 3.74 3.30
N MET A 68 -5.23 5.03 3.61
CA MET A 68 -6.33 5.86 4.10
C MET A 68 -7.45 5.97 3.07
N ILE A 69 -7.13 6.18 1.78
CA ILE A 69 -8.12 6.21 0.69
C ILE A 69 -8.79 4.84 0.50
N ALA A 70 -8.06 3.74 0.65
CA ALA A 70 -8.64 2.39 0.62
C ALA A 70 -9.67 2.20 1.75
N GLY A 71 -9.35 2.68 2.95
CA GLY A 71 -10.27 2.72 4.09
C GLY A 71 -11.50 3.58 3.81
N ILE A 72 -11.31 4.83 3.37
CA ILE A 72 -12.40 5.77 3.05
C ILE A 72 -13.37 5.13 2.06
N THR A 73 -12.85 4.56 0.97
CA THR A 73 -13.68 3.96 -0.08
C THR A 73 -14.32 2.64 0.30
N SER A 74 -13.94 2.03 1.43
CA SER A 74 -14.64 0.86 1.96
C SER A 74 -16.01 1.23 2.52
N LYS A 75 -16.22 2.47 3.00
CA LYS A 75 -17.54 2.96 3.45
C LYS A 75 -18.53 3.24 2.31
N PHE A 76 -18.02 3.50 1.11
CA PHE A 76 -18.82 3.71 -0.10
C PHE A 76 -19.02 2.42 -0.92
N SER A 77 -18.50 1.31 -0.41
CA SER A 77 -18.54 0.00 -1.06
C SER A 77 -19.83 -0.75 -0.74
N ARG A 78 -20.30 -1.58 -1.67
CA ARG A 78 -21.46 -2.46 -1.44
C ARG A 78 -21.10 -3.76 -0.73
N ASN A 79 -19.90 -4.29 -1.02
CA ASN A 79 -19.46 -5.57 -0.50
C ASN A 79 -17.92 -5.57 -0.37
N ASN A 80 -17.45 -5.20 0.82
CA ASN A 80 -16.02 -5.17 1.13
C ASN A 80 -15.40 -6.57 1.19
N PHE A 81 -16.16 -7.58 1.58
CA PHE A 81 -15.69 -8.96 1.60
C PHE A 81 -15.36 -9.49 0.19
N LYS A 82 -16.23 -9.22 -0.79
CA LYS A 82 -15.96 -9.59 -2.19
C LYS A 82 -14.74 -8.81 -2.73
N ARG A 83 -14.65 -7.52 -2.44
CA ARG A 83 -13.51 -6.69 -2.89
C ARG A 83 -12.19 -7.16 -2.26
N SER A 84 -12.18 -7.48 -0.98
CA SER A 84 -10.98 -7.97 -0.30
C SER A 84 -10.52 -9.30 -0.89
N LEU A 85 -11.44 -10.23 -1.15
CA LEU A 85 -11.09 -11.50 -1.82
C LEU A 85 -10.48 -11.27 -3.20
N ILE A 86 -11.03 -10.38 -4.02
CA ILE A 86 -10.46 -10.06 -5.34
C ILE A 86 -9.02 -9.54 -5.19
N ILE A 87 -8.78 -8.64 -4.25
CA ILE A 87 -7.45 -8.06 -4.01
C ILE A 87 -6.47 -9.14 -3.51
N ILE A 88 -6.88 -9.96 -2.54
CA ILE A 88 -6.04 -11.04 -1.99
C ILE A 88 -5.72 -12.08 -3.08
N CYS A 89 -6.70 -12.52 -3.86
CA CYS A 89 -6.45 -13.45 -4.98
C CYS A 89 -5.50 -12.86 -6.01
N THR A 90 -5.64 -11.56 -6.33
CA THR A 90 -4.69 -10.88 -7.23
C THR A 90 -3.28 -10.85 -6.64
N ALA A 91 -3.16 -10.56 -5.34
CA ALA A 91 -1.89 -10.54 -4.63
C ALA A 91 -1.21 -11.92 -4.64
N LEU A 92 -1.97 -12.99 -4.38
CA LEU A 92 -1.47 -14.37 -4.43
C LEU A 92 -1.01 -14.78 -5.83
N ILE A 93 -1.72 -14.37 -6.88
CA ILE A 93 -1.28 -14.61 -8.26
C ILE A 93 0.07 -13.92 -8.51
N ILE A 94 0.22 -12.66 -8.06
CA ILE A 94 1.48 -11.93 -8.17
C ILE A 94 2.59 -12.65 -7.40
N SER A 95 2.35 -13.10 -6.18
CA SER A 95 3.31 -13.89 -5.40
C SER A 95 3.76 -15.14 -6.12
N ILE A 96 2.82 -15.93 -6.65
CA ILE A 96 3.16 -17.16 -7.38
C ILE A 96 4.04 -16.83 -8.58
N VAL A 97 3.65 -15.82 -9.39
CA VAL A 97 4.41 -15.42 -10.56
C VAL A 97 5.80 -14.94 -10.16
N THR A 98 5.94 -14.11 -9.13
CA THR A 98 7.25 -13.53 -8.80
C THR A 98 8.19 -14.54 -8.14
N ILE A 99 7.68 -15.44 -7.29
CA ILE A 99 8.43 -16.57 -6.73
C ILE A 99 8.94 -17.50 -7.84
N MET A 100 8.14 -17.74 -8.89
CA MET A 100 8.54 -18.56 -10.03
C MET A 100 9.60 -17.89 -10.92
N LEU A 101 9.71 -16.56 -10.91
CA LEU A 101 10.66 -15.82 -11.75
C LEU A 101 12.06 -15.75 -11.14
N SER A 102 12.17 -15.38 -9.87
CA SER A 102 13.44 -15.29 -9.14
C SER A 102 13.21 -15.16 -7.64
N GLU A 103 14.13 -15.67 -6.82
CA GLU A 103 14.13 -15.45 -5.36
C GLU A 103 14.24 -13.95 -5.02
N ASP A 104 15.02 -13.18 -5.79
CA ASP A 104 15.19 -11.72 -5.59
C ASP A 104 13.92 -10.92 -5.89
N LEU A 105 12.99 -11.50 -6.66
CA LEU A 105 11.71 -10.87 -7.00
C LEU A 105 10.55 -11.42 -6.16
N ALA A 106 10.80 -12.42 -5.32
CA ALA A 106 9.76 -13.09 -4.55
C ALA A 106 9.00 -12.11 -3.65
N ILE A 107 7.67 -12.06 -3.82
CA ILE A 107 6.79 -11.23 -2.99
C ILE A 107 5.99 -12.18 -2.11
N TYR A 108 6.37 -12.29 -0.84
CA TYR A 108 5.64 -13.14 0.13
C TYR A 108 4.46 -12.40 0.76
N PHE A 109 4.61 -11.10 1.06
CA PHE A 109 3.56 -10.29 1.67
C PHE A 109 3.66 -8.80 1.32
N GLY A 110 3.39 -8.47 0.06
CA GLY A 110 3.39 -7.09 -0.44
C GLY A 110 2.14 -6.26 -0.09
N VAL A 111 2.06 -5.05 -0.64
CA VAL A 111 1.05 -4.05 -0.25
C VAL A 111 -0.38 -4.52 -0.53
N LEU A 112 -0.60 -5.27 -1.62
CA LEU A 112 -1.92 -5.80 -1.97
C LEU A 112 -2.38 -6.87 -0.98
N HIS A 113 -1.46 -7.69 -0.45
CA HIS A 113 -1.80 -8.64 0.62
C HIS A 113 -2.28 -7.86 1.84
N CYS A 114 -1.46 -6.93 2.32
CA CYS A 114 -1.78 -6.10 3.49
C CYS A 114 -3.11 -5.38 3.32
N MET A 115 -3.31 -4.69 2.20
CA MET A 115 -4.54 -3.97 1.92
C MET A 115 -5.76 -4.89 1.83
N GLY A 116 -5.62 -6.05 1.19
CA GLY A 116 -6.65 -7.07 1.11
C GLY A 116 -7.05 -7.60 2.48
N PHE A 117 -6.08 -7.92 3.33
CA PHE A 117 -6.31 -8.37 4.71
C PHE A 117 -6.93 -7.28 5.58
N CYS A 118 -6.46 -6.03 5.52
CA CYS A 118 -7.06 -4.91 6.23
C CYS A 118 -8.54 -4.74 5.86
N MET A 119 -8.87 -4.81 4.57
CA MET A 119 -10.25 -4.72 4.07
C MET A 119 -11.10 -5.94 4.47
N LEU A 120 -10.51 -7.14 4.50
CA LEU A 120 -11.19 -8.36 4.95
C LEU A 120 -11.53 -8.28 6.44
N ILE A 121 -10.55 -7.89 7.27
CA ILE A 121 -10.72 -7.68 8.71
C ILE A 121 -11.84 -6.66 8.94
N TYR A 122 -11.83 -5.54 8.22
CA TYR A 122 -12.92 -4.56 8.28
C TYR A 122 -14.27 -5.15 7.88
N ALA A 123 -14.35 -5.90 6.77
CA ALA A 123 -15.61 -6.50 6.31
C ALA A 123 -16.21 -7.51 7.30
N ILE A 124 -15.37 -8.17 8.10
CA ILE A 124 -15.79 -9.07 9.17
C ILE A 124 -16.25 -8.25 10.37
N ILE A 125 -15.42 -7.32 10.87
CA ILE A 125 -15.67 -6.58 12.11
C ILE A 125 -16.81 -5.55 11.97
N GLU A 126 -17.01 -4.95 10.80
CA GLU A 126 -18.08 -3.97 10.55
C GLU A 126 -19.47 -4.51 10.93
N LYS A 127 -19.69 -5.83 10.83
CA LYS A 127 -20.94 -6.47 11.23
C LYS A 127 -21.10 -6.61 12.74
N PHE A 128 -19.99 -6.64 13.49
CA PHE A 128 -19.95 -6.99 14.90
C PHE A 128 -19.65 -5.81 15.82
N PHE A 129 -19.14 -4.68 15.32
CA PHE A 129 -18.76 -3.53 16.14
C PHE A 129 -18.96 -2.21 15.41
N PHE A 130 -19.53 -1.21 16.10
CA PHE A 130 -18.97 0.14 16.36
C PHE A 130 -19.92 0.89 17.33
N LYS A 131 -19.46 1.19 18.55
CA LYS A 131 -20.19 1.98 19.58
C LYS A 131 -19.57 3.37 19.87
N LEU A 132 -18.36 3.63 19.33
CA LEU A 132 -17.62 4.88 19.54
C LEU A 132 -17.92 5.88 18.43
N SER A 133 -17.77 7.18 18.73
CA SER A 133 -17.91 8.23 17.71
C SER A 133 -16.79 8.15 16.66
N GLU A 134 -17.12 8.41 15.41
CA GLU A 134 -16.18 8.24 14.28
C GLU A 134 -15.02 9.24 14.34
N LYS A 135 -15.22 10.42 14.92
CA LYS A 135 -14.14 11.39 15.14
C LYS A 135 -13.10 10.86 16.12
N ILE A 136 -13.54 10.21 17.20
CA ILE A 136 -12.64 9.59 18.18
C ILE A 136 -11.90 8.42 17.54
N ASN A 137 -12.61 7.57 16.77
CA ASN A 137 -11.98 6.46 16.05
C ASN A 137 -10.91 6.96 15.08
N PHE A 138 -11.18 8.04 14.33
CA PHE A 138 -10.20 8.64 13.43
C PHE A 138 -8.94 9.07 14.17
N VAL A 139 -9.08 9.89 15.22
CA VAL A 139 -7.93 10.40 15.98
C VAL A 139 -7.15 9.26 16.63
N LEU A 140 -7.84 8.28 17.21
CA LEU A 140 -7.21 7.12 17.86
C LEU A 140 -6.41 6.29 16.85
N MET A 141 -7.03 5.88 15.75
CA MET A 141 -6.38 5.04 14.74
C MET A 141 -5.24 5.78 14.03
N PHE A 142 -5.43 7.06 13.71
CA PHE A 142 -4.37 7.88 13.13
C PHE A 142 -3.18 8.01 14.09
N SER A 143 -3.43 8.27 15.38
CA SER A 143 -2.37 8.36 16.40
C SER A 143 -1.66 7.02 16.60
N LEU A 144 -2.41 5.91 16.67
CA LEU A 144 -1.85 4.56 16.81
C LEU A 144 -0.95 4.20 15.63
N PHE A 145 -1.29 4.63 14.40
CA PHE A 145 -0.40 4.45 13.26
C PHE A 145 0.97 5.10 13.49
N PHE A 146 1.03 6.39 13.83
CA PHE A 146 2.31 7.08 14.02
C PHE A 146 3.08 6.57 15.23
N ILE A 147 2.40 6.24 16.32
CA ILE A 147 3.02 5.65 17.50
C ILE A 147 3.64 4.30 17.13
N CYS A 148 2.89 3.39 16.53
CA CYS A 148 3.41 2.08 16.15
C CYS A 148 4.49 2.18 15.07
N TYR A 149 4.33 3.05 14.07
CA TYR A 149 5.32 3.27 13.03
C TYR A 149 6.63 3.79 13.62
N PHE A 150 6.57 4.83 14.47
CA PHE A 150 7.76 5.37 15.14
C PHE A 150 8.40 4.36 16.10
N LEU A 151 7.59 3.59 16.84
CA LEU A 151 8.11 2.52 17.68
C LEU A 151 8.80 1.44 16.86
N ILE A 152 8.27 1.04 15.70
CA ILE A 152 8.92 0.08 14.81
C ILE A 152 10.21 0.67 14.25
N GLU A 153 10.21 1.86 13.67
CA GLU A 153 11.44 2.47 13.13
C GLU A 153 12.51 2.67 14.22
N VAL A 154 12.15 3.15 15.41
CA VAL A 154 13.10 3.42 16.50
C VAL A 154 13.55 2.16 17.26
N TYR A 155 12.64 1.22 17.56
CA TYR A 155 12.94 0.02 18.34
C TYR A 155 13.35 -1.18 17.49
N PHE A 156 12.80 -1.39 16.29
CA PHE A 156 13.12 -2.56 15.47
C PHE A 156 14.56 -2.46 14.91
N ILE A 157 15.02 -1.26 14.55
CA ILE A 157 16.43 -0.99 14.19
C ILE A 157 17.38 -1.23 15.38
N ARG A 158 16.95 -0.92 16.62
CA ARG A 158 17.77 -1.09 17.84
C ARG A 158 17.77 -2.53 18.37
N ILE A 159 16.65 -3.23 18.35
CA ILE A 159 16.55 -4.59 18.90
C ILE A 159 17.19 -5.61 17.96
N ILE A 160 17.04 -5.51 16.63
CA ILE A 160 17.69 -6.44 15.70
C ILE A 160 19.22 -6.30 15.72
N LYS A 161 19.76 -5.10 15.97
CA LYS A 161 21.20 -4.89 16.13
C LYS A 161 21.77 -5.44 17.45
N ILE A 162 20.93 -5.68 18.46
CA ILE A 162 21.37 -6.08 19.82
C ILE A 162 21.00 -7.54 20.13
N ILE A 163 19.90 -8.04 19.58
CA ILE A 163 19.38 -9.38 19.82
C ILE A 163 19.05 -9.97 18.44
N PRO A 164 19.79 -10.98 17.96
CA PRO A 164 19.28 -11.79 16.87
C PRO A 164 18.01 -12.43 17.40
N ILE A 165 16.85 -11.92 16.97
CA ILE A 165 15.56 -12.54 17.30
C ILE A 165 15.58 -13.87 16.55
N THR A 166 16.07 -14.89 17.24
CA THR A 166 15.80 -16.28 16.87
C THR A 166 14.29 -16.41 16.75
N PRO A 167 13.77 -17.15 15.75
CA PRO A 167 12.33 -17.30 15.59
C PRO A 167 11.76 -17.74 16.92
N VAL A 168 10.82 -16.96 17.45
CA VAL A 168 10.08 -17.37 18.62
C VAL A 168 9.31 -18.61 18.18
N LYS A 169 9.83 -19.79 18.53
CA LYS A 169 9.15 -21.08 18.41
C LYS A 169 7.99 -21.09 19.41
N LEU A 170 7.01 -20.23 19.18
CA LEU A 170 5.71 -20.29 19.82
C LEU A 170 4.95 -21.36 19.02
N PHE A 171 5.10 -22.60 19.48
CA PHE A 171 4.53 -23.84 18.91
C PHE A 171 5.29 -24.38 17.69
N ASP A 172 5.35 -25.70 17.51
CA ASP A 172 5.97 -26.41 16.36
C ASP A 172 5.24 -26.18 15.02
N VAL A 173 4.60 -25.03 14.88
CA VAL A 173 3.96 -24.52 13.67
C VAL A 173 4.75 -23.27 13.29
N GLU A 174 5.31 -23.24 12.08
CA GLU A 174 5.88 -22.02 11.50
C GLU A 174 4.74 -21.03 11.21
N ILE A 175 4.24 -20.38 12.25
CA ILE A 175 3.22 -19.34 12.11
C ILE A 175 3.87 -18.21 11.32
N PRO A 176 3.28 -17.76 10.18
CA PRO A 176 3.84 -16.70 9.36
C PRO A 176 3.66 -15.33 10.05
N LEU A 177 4.38 -15.10 11.14
CA LEU A 177 4.31 -13.88 11.95
C LEU A 177 4.77 -12.64 11.18
N TYR A 178 5.46 -12.82 10.05
CA TYR A 178 5.81 -11.73 9.12
C TYR A 178 4.55 -11.01 8.60
N ILE A 179 3.40 -11.70 8.51
CA ILE A 179 2.13 -11.06 8.16
C ILE A 179 1.78 -9.93 9.15
N LEU A 180 2.11 -10.11 10.42
CA LEU A 180 1.86 -9.11 11.47
C LEU A 180 3.01 -8.12 11.64
N GLY A 181 4.16 -8.33 11.01
CA GLY A 181 5.35 -7.48 11.16
C GLY A 181 6.49 -8.11 11.94
N PHE A 182 6.38 -9.37 12.38
CA PHE A 182 7.44 -10.05 13.12
C PHE A 182 8.13 -11.09 12.24
N TYR A 183 9.35 -10.80 11.81
CA TYR A 183 10.11 -11.64 10.88
C TYR A 183 11.57 -11.78 11.34
N SER A 184 12.23 -12.85 10.92
CA SER A 184 13.65 -13.10 11.20
C SER A 184 14.55 -12.23 10.31
N THR A 185 15.83 -12.12 10.66
CA THR A 185 16.85 -11.43 9.84
C THR A 185 17.08 -12.08 8.47
N THR A 186 16.64 -13.33 8.29
CA THR A 186 16.76 -14.08 7.04
C THR A 186 15.56 -13.94 6.12
N PHE A 187 14.47 -13.30 6.57
CA PHE A 187 13.28 -13.09 5.76
C PHE A 187 13.52 -11.94 4.78
N TYR A 188 13.32 -12.22 3.50
CA TYR A 188 13.36 -11.25 2.42
C TYR A 188 12.10 -11.36 1.57
N SER A 189 11.58 -10.22 1.13
CA SER A 189 10.46 -10.12 0.20
C SER A 189 10.64 -8.82 -0.57
N ALA A 190 10.62 -8.89 -1.90
CA ALA A 190 10.88 -7.75 -2.79
C ALA A 190 9.89 -6.59 -2.56
N ASP A 191 8.66 -6.93 -2.15
CA ASP A 191 7.68 -6.00 -1.63
C ASP A 191 7.17 -6.51 -0.28
N TYR A 192 7.20 -5.68 0.76
CA TYR A 192 6.81 -6.10 2.11
C TYR A 192 6.12 -4.99 2.89
N TYR A 193 4.86 -5.26 3.29
CA TYR A 193 4.11 -4.39 4.18
C TYR A 193 3.31 -5.23 5.18
N PRO A 194 3.67 -5.24 6.47
CA PRO A 194 2.92 -5.99 7.47
C PRO A 194 1.55 -5.38 7.76
N ILE A 195 0.67 -6.13 8.42
CA ILE A 195 -0.63 -5.61 8.87
C ILE A 195 -0.43 -4.48 9.89
N ILE A 196 0.51 -4.61 10.83
CA ILE A 196 0.83 -3.57 11.81
C ILE A 196 2.05 -2.79 11.28
N PRO A 197 1.99 -1.44 11.15
CA PRO A 197 0.96 -0.53 11.65
C PRO A 197 -0.12 -0.16 10.63
N TRP A 198 -0.02 -0.61 9.38
CA TRP A 198 -0.81 -0.15 8.24
C TRP A 198 -2.34 -0.30 8.41
N ILE A 199 -2.78 -1.29 9.18
CA ILE A 199 -4.18 -1.48 9.57
C ILE A 199 -4.74 -0.23 10.25
N PHE A 200 -3.97 0.46 11.10
CA PHE A 200 -4.43 1.66 11.79
C PHE A 200 -4.68 2.80 10.81
N MET A 201 -3.82 3.00 9.82
CA MET A 201 -4.05 4.00 8.78
C MET A 201 -5.27 3.66 7.90
N PHE A 202 -5.45 2.37 7.59
CA PHE A 202 -6.66 1.91 6.89
C PHE A 202 -7.94 2.22 7.70
N PHE A 203 -7.96 1.87 9.00
CA PHE A 203 -9.11 2.11 9.87
C PHE A 203 -9.34 3.60 10.16
N ALA A 204 -8.30 4.43 10.21
CA ALA A 204 -8.44 5.89 10.21
C ALA A 204 -9.18 6.35 8.94
N GLY A 205 -8.80 5.80 7.79
CA GLY A 205 -9.54 6.00 6.53
C GLY A 205 -11.01 5.58 6.61
N VAL A 206 -11.31 4.44 7.20
CA VAL A 206 -12.68 3.96 7.40
C VAL A 206 -13.51 4.95 8.23
N ALA A 207 -12.97 5.40 9.38
CA ALA A 207 -13.63 6.37 10.24
C ALA A 207 -13.85 7.72 9.53
N PHE A 208 -12.84 8.20 8.80
CA PHE A 208 -12.96 9.41 7.99
C PHE A 208 -14.00 9.24 6.88
N GLY A 209 -14.06 8.09 6.23
CA GLY A 209 -15.06 7.77 5.22
C GLY A 209 -16.49 7.82 5.75
N GLN A 210 -16.72 7.39 6.99
CA GLN A 210 -18.02 7.50 7.64
C GLN A 210 -18.40 8.96 7.90
N ILE A 211 -17.45 9.78 8.38
CA ILE A 211 -17.66 11.23 8.55
C ILE A 211 -18.07 11.88 7.21
N LEU A 212 -17.40 11.52 6.11
CA LEU A 212 -17.74 12.01 4.78
C LEU A 212 -19.13 11.55 4.31
N ARG A 213 -19.50 10.30 4.61
CA ARG A 213 -20.79 9.70 4.24
C ARG A 213 -21.97 10.38 4.93
N GLU A 214 -21.80 10.86 6.16
CA GLU A 214 -22.81 11.59 6.93
C GLU A 214 -23.07 13.02 6.40
N GLY A 215 -22.55 13.38 5.22
CA GLY A 215 -22.78 14.66 4.58
C GLY A 215 -21.78 15.75 4.98
N ASN A 216 -20.76 15.42 5.78
CA ASN A 216 -19.74 16.38 6.22
C ASN A 216 -18.63 16.62 5.19
N ALA A 217 -18.75 16.08 3.98
CA ALA A 217 -17.78 16.30 2.92
C ALA A 217 -17.95 17.72 2.32
N PRO A 218 -16.94 18.61 2.40
CA PRO A 218 -16.99 19.89 1.71
C PRO A 218 -17.18 19.76 0.20
N LYS A 219 -17.90 20.73 -0.38
CA LYS A 219 -18.32 20.75 -1.81
C LYS A 219 -17.16 20.53 -2.77
N PHE A 220 -16.00 21.14 -2.51
CA PHE A 220 -14.83 21.04 -3.38
C PHE A 220 -14.38 19.60 -3.62
N MET A 221 -14.55 18.67 -2.67
CA MET A 221 -14.11 17.27 -2.84
C MET A 221 -14.95 16.50 -3.88
N TYR A 222 -16.17 16.97 -4.16
CA TYR A 222 -17.04 16.42 -5.19
C TYR A 222 -16.79 17.01 -6.58
N GLU A 223 -16.14 18.18 -6.64
CA GLU A 223 -15.95 18.97 -7.86
C GLU A 223 -14.51 18.89 -8.36
N ALA A 224 -13.54 19.00 -7.45
CA ALA A 224 -12.11 18.93 -7.73
C ALA A 224 -11.75 17.58 -8.36
N GLN A 225 -11.27 17.66 -9.60
CA GLN A 225 -10.84 16.51 -10.37
C GLN A 225 -9.77 16.93 -11.38
N ILE A 226 -8.74 16.11 -11.51
CA ILE A 226 -7.81 16.17 -12.64
C ILE A 226 -8.08 14.90 -13.45
N LYS A 227 -8.72 15.05 -14.62
CA LYS A 227 -9.33 13.93 -15.36
C LYS A 227 -8.37 12.76 -15.62
N PRO A 228 -7.11 12.96 -16.08
CA PRO A 228 -6.17 11.86 -16.28
C PRO A 228 -5.84 11.11 -14.99
N LEU A 229 -5.54 11.85 -13.91
CA LEU A 229 -5.23 11.27 -12.60
C LEU A 229 -6.44 10.54 -12.02
N SER A 230 -7.64 11.13 -12.14
CA SER A 230 -8.86 10.45 -11.73
C SER A 230 -9.06 9.16 -12.51
N PHE A 231 -8.79 9.11 -13.82
CA PHE A 231 -8.90 7.87 -14.59
C PHE A 231 -8.00 6.76 -14.02
N ILE A 232 -6.73 7.07 -13.76
CA ILE A 232 -5.78 6.14 -13.13
C ILE A 232 -6.32 5.68 -11.78
N GLY A 233 -6.73 6.62 -10.93
CA GLY A 233 -7.27 6.33 -9.61
C GLY A 233 -8.60 5.56 -9.62
N ARG A 234 -9.32 5.49 -10.74
CA ARG A 234 -10.52 4.65 -10.88
C ARG A 234 -10.22 3.19 -11.19
N HIS A 235 -9.05 2.90 -11.75
CA HIS A 235 -8.63 1.56 -12.13
C HIS A 235 -7.37 1.10 -11.36
N PRO A 236 -7.30 1.32 -10.04
CA PRO A 236 -6.05 1.19 -9.29
C PRO A 236 -5.53 -0.25 -9.29
N LEU A 237 -6.41 -1.26 -9.15
CA LEU A 237 -6.00 -2.66 -9.08
C LEU A 237 -5.36 -3.14 -10.38
N ILE A 238 -5.96 -2.80 -11.53
CA ILE A 238 -5.45 -3.25 -12.83
C ILE A 238 -4.10 -2.59 -13.11
N ILE A 239 -3.99 -1.28 -12.88
CA ILE A 239 -2.75 -0.54 -13.08
C ILE A 239 -1.67 -1.06 -12.12
N TYR A 240 -2.02 -1.27 -10.85
CA TYR A 240 -1.10 -1.84 -9.86
C TYR A 240 -0.67 -3.27 -10.23
N ALA A 241 -1.55 -4.13 -10.72
CA ALA A 241 -1.15 -5.50 -11.08
C ALA A 241 -0.28 -5.56 -12.35
N SER A 242 -0.46 -4.61 -13.26
CA SER A 242 0.20 -4.62 -14.58
C SER A 242 1.42 -3.70 -14.70
N HIS A 243 1.62 -2.75 -13.78
CA HIS A 243 2.65 -1.73 -13.96
C HIS A 243 4.05 -2.32 -14.10
N LEU A 244 4.44 -3.29 -13.27
CA LEU A 244 5.81 -3.79 -13.28
C LEU A 244 6.14 -4.55 -14.59
N PRO A 245 5.31 -5.50 -15.07
CA PRO A 245 5.51 -6.10 -16.39
C PRO A 245 5.54 -5.07 -17.53
N VAL A 246 4.65 -4.07 -17.49
CA VAL A 246 4.57 -3.02 -18.52
C VAL A 246 5.81 -2.13 -18.50
N ILE A 247 6.28 -1.72 -17.32
CA ILE A 247 7.51 -0.94 -17.13
C ILE A 247 8.69 -1.72 -17.71
N ILE A 248 8.88 -2.97 -17.31
CA ILE A 248 9.99 -3.80 -17.77
C ILE A 248 9.96 -3.95 -19.30
N LEU A 249 8.79 -4.22 -19.89
CA LEU A 249 8.64 -4.34 -21.33
C LEU A 249 9.02 -3.04 -22.07
N ILE A 250 8.54 -1.89 -21.59
CA ILE A 250 8.83 -0.59 -22.20
C ILE A 250 10.33 -0.28 -22.10
N LEU A 251 10.92 -0.45 -20.91
CA LEU A 251 12.34 -0.18 -20.69
C LEU A 251 13.21 -1.10 -21.53
N PHE A 252 12.87 -2.38 -21.63
CA PHE A 252 13.56 -3.34 -22.48
C PHE A 252 13.55 -2.92 -23.96
N ILE A 253 12.38 -2.55 -24.51
CA ILE A 253 12.28 -2.09 -25.90
C ILE A 253 13.10 -0.82 -26.12
N LEU A 254 13.01 0.16 -25.20
CA LEU A 254 13.75 1.41 -25.32
C LEU A 254 15.26 1.20 -25.25
N ASN A 255 15.74 0.34 -24.35
CA ASN A 255 17.16 -0.01 -24.20
C ASN A 255 17.74 -0.77 -25.40
N MET A 256 16.90 -1.39 -26.23
CA MET A 256 17.36 -2.00 -27.49
C MET A 256 17.50 -1.01 -28.64
N ILE A 257 16.79 0.12 -28.57
CA ILE A 257 16.71 1.10 -29.67
C ILE A 257 17.66 2.29 -29.44
N LEU A 258 17.87 2.66 -28.18
CA LEU A 258 18.78 3.71 -27.73
C LEU A 258 20.17 3.14 -27.49
#